data_AF-A0A2Z4L7I1-F1
#
_entry.id   AF-A0A2Z4L7I1-F1
#
_cell.length_a   1.000
_cell.length_b   1.000
_cell.length_c   1.000
_cell.angle_alpha   90.00
_cell.angle_beta   90.00
_cell.angle_gamma   90.00
#
_symmetry.space_group_name_H-M   'P 1'
#
loop_
_entity.id
_entity.type
_entity.pdbx_description
1 polymer ?
#
loop_
_entity_poly.entity_id
_entity_poly.type
_entity_poly.pdbx_seq_one_letter_code
_entity_poly.pdbx_strand_id
1 'polypeptide(L)'
;MDNDNYNVMNDFKFTVFLQIKTNANLKYSLESILNQTLPFEKNIQIIILNQSNDKNTDKTILEYYNRYPSNILLYSDTTSPIYDLYKKTSNLSKENIVFLLIQTIT
;
A
#
# COMPACT_ATOMS: atom_id res chain seq x y z
N MET A 1 -13.01 -22.71 14.67
CA MET A 1 -11.71 -22.21 15.15
C MET A 1 -10.87 -22.00 13.91
N ASP A 2 -10.94 -20.79 13.35
CA ASP A 2 -10.03 -20.37 12.29
C ASP A 2 -9.13 -19.31 12.94
N ASN A 3 -7.86 -19.68 13.11
CA ASN A 3 -6.80 -18.80 13.59
C ASN A 3 -6.48 -17.82 12.46
N ASP A 4 -7.18 -16.69 12.44
CA ASP A 4 -6.70 -15.52 11.73
C ASP A 4 -5.39 -15.09 12.40
N ASN A 5 -4.28 -15.58 11.84
CA ASN A 5 -2.94 -15.08 12.12
C ASN A 5 -2.88 -13.61 11.67
N TYR A 6 -3.35 -12.72 12.52
CA TYR A 6 -3.02 -11.31 12.44
C TYR A 6 -1.51 -11.21 12.61
N ASN A 7 -0.81 -11.12 11.47
CA ASN A 7 0.61 -10.78 11.44
C ASN A 7 0.84 -9.59 12.37
N VAL A 8 1.82 -9.74 13.26
CA VAL A 8 2.20 -8.74 14.27
C VAL A 8 2.23 -7.37 13.61
N MET A 9 1.30 -6.52 14.07
CA MET A 9 1.08 -5.20 13.55
C MET A 9 2.28 -4.35 13.92
N ASN A 10 3.20 -4.16 12.98
CA ASN A 10 4.36 -3.31 13.19
C ASN A 10 3.87 -1.87 13.46
N ASP A 11 4.43 -1.23 14.49
CA ASP A 11 4.12 0.15 14.87
C ASP A 11 4.72 1.14 13.85
N PHE A 12 4.12 1.24 12.67
CA PHE A 12 4.48 2.23 11.66
C PHE A 12 3.92 3.61 12.02
N LYS A 13 4.74 4.65 11.86
CA LYS A 13 4.37 6.05 12.15
C LYS A 13 3.49 6.67 11.06
N PHE A 14 3.68 6.21 9.83
CA PHE A 14 2.95 6.68 8.66
C PHE A 14 2.38 5.51 7.89
N THR A 15 1.16 5.67 7.41
CA THR A 15 0.58 4.78 6.41
C THR A 15 0.31 5.57 5.14
N VAL A 16 0.84 5.08 4.01
CA VAL A 16 0.61 5.61 2.68
C VAL A 16 -0.35 4.71 1.93
N PHE A 17 -1.50 5.24 1.56
CA PHE A 17 -2.46 4.50 0.75
C PHE A 17 -2.28 4.80 -0.74
N LEU A 18 -2.12 3.75 -1.56
CA LEU A 18 -1.95 3.82 -3.01
C LEU A 18 -3.07 3.06 -3.72
N GLN A 19 -3.81 3.76 -4.57
CA GLN A 19 -4.75 3.14 -5.52
C GLN A 19 -4.10 3.11 -6.91
N ILE A 20 -3.88 1.91 -7.44
CA ILE A 20 -3.18 1.71 -8.71
C ILE A 20 -4.17 1.26 -9.77
N LYS A 21 -4.27 2.02 -10.87
CA LYS A 21 -5.10 1.67 -12.04
C LYS A 21 -4.27 1.29 -13.27
N THR A 22 -3.04 1.77 -13.36
CA THR A 22 -2.12 1.50 -14.48
C THR A 22 -0.68 1.44 -13.98
N ASN A 23 0.23 0.90 -14.80
CA ASN A 23 1.67 0.86 -14.48
C ASN A 23 2.35 2.23 -14.60
N ALA A 24 1.68 3.23 -15.20
CA ALA A 24 2.29 4.54 -15.42
C ALA A 24 2.61 5.19 -14.07
N ASN A 25 3.88 5.59 -13.91
CA ASN A 25 4.44 6.18 -12.70
C ASN A 25 4.44 5.32 -11.43
N LEU A 26 3.94 4.07 -11.46
CA LEU A 26 3.92 3.19 -10.29
C LEU A 26 5.30 3.08 -9.63
N LYS A 27 6.33 2.81 -10.44
CA LYS A 27 7.71 2.72 -9.96
C LYS A 27 8.20 4.03 -9.35
N TYR A 28 7.97 5.16 -10.03
CA TYR A 28 8.38 6.47 -9.53
C TYR A 28 7.70 6.81 -8.19
N SER A 29 6.43 6.46 -8.03
CA SER A 29 5.71 6.70 -6.79
C SER A 29 6.15 5.78 -5.65
N LEU A 30 6.41 4.50 -5.93
CA LEU A 30 6.96 3.60 -4.91
C LEU A 30 8.36 4.05 -4.50
N GLU A 31 9.24 4.34 -5.46
CA GLU A 31 10.58 4.86 -5.17
C GLU A 31 10.55 6.19 -4.42
N SER A 32 9.60 7.08 -4.70
CA SER A 32 9.52 8.33 -3.94
C SER A 32 9.18 8.08 -2.48
N ILE A 33 8.32 7.10 -2.15
CA ILE A 33 8.00 6.73 -0.77
C ILE A 33 9.17 6.00 -0.10
N LEU A 34 9.83 5.08 -0.80
CA LEU A 34 10.94 4.30 -0.27
C LEU A 34 12.17 5.16 0.04
N ASN A 35 12.42 6.19 -0.78
CA ASN A 35 13.61 7.05 -0.68
C ASN A 35 13.34 8.36 0.11
N GLN A 36 12.30 8.39 0.95
CA GLN A 36 12.10 9.50 1.89
C GLN A 36 13.26 9.58 2.89
N THR A 37 13.47 10.76 3.48
CA THR A 37 14.48 10.95 4.53
C THR A 37 14.22 10.11 5.78
N LEU A 38 12.97 9.69 6.00
CA LEU A 38 12.56 8.80 7.06
C LEU A 38 12.81 7.33 6.66
N PRO A 39 13.44 6.49 7.50
CA PRO A 39 13.70 5.09 7.17
C PRO A 39 12.42 4.30 6.91
N PHE A 40 12.23 3.82 5.68
CA PHE A 40 10.99 3.15 5.24
C PHE A 40 10.60 1.97 6.13
N GLU A 41 11.49 0.97 6.24
CA GLU A 41 11.21 -0.30 6.91
C GLU A 41 10.72 -0.17 8.36
N LYS A 42 11.12 0.90 9.06
CA LYS A 42 10.77 1.12 10.47
C LYS A 42 9.58 2.06 10.68
N ASN A 43 9.22 2.85 9.69
CA ASN A 43 8.32 3.99 9.92
C ASN A 43 7.13 4.07 8.97
N ILE A 44 7.18 3.41 7.81
CA ILE A 44 6.19 3.60 6.74
C ILE A 44 5.57 2.26 6.36
N GLN A 45 4.24 2.20 6.43
CA GLN A 45 3.44 1.16 5.79
C GLN A 45 2.92 1.69 4.44
N ILE A 46 2.94 0.86 3.41
CA ILE A 46 2.21 1.12 2.16
C ILE A 46 1.05 0.16 2.08
N ILE A 47 -0.12 0.68 1.78
CA ILE A 47 -1.29 -0.14 1.45
C ILE A 47 -1.60 0.08 -0.02
N ILE A 48 -1.43 -0.97 -0.82
CA ILE A 48 -1.66 -0.95 -2.26
C ILE A 48 -3.00 -1.61 -2.54
N LEU A 49 -3.89 -0.84 -3.17
CA LEU A 49 -5.08 -1.35 -3.82
C LEU A 49 -4.79 -1.45 -5.32
N ASN A 50 -4.61 -2.66 -5.82
CA ASN A 50 -4.42 -2.92 -7.22
C ASN A 50 -5.78 -3.09 -7.91
N GLN A 51 -6.15 -2.11 -8.75
CA GLN A 51 -7.32 -2.15 -9.63
C GLN A 51 -6.93 -2.20 -11.11
N SER A 52 -5.65 -2.40 -11.40
CA SER A 52 -5.21 -2.61 -12.76
C SER A 52 -5.58 -4.02 -13.22
N ASN A 53 -5.76 -4.18 -14.53
CA ASN A 53 -5.89 -5.47 -15.19
C ASN A 53 -4.63 -5.83 -16.01
N ASP A 54 -3.53 -5.10 -15.77
CA ASP A 54 -2.29 -5.20 -16.53
C ASP A 54 -1.26 -6.06 -15.79
N LYS A 55 -0.80 -7.14 -16.44
CA LYS A 55 0.18 -8.09 -15.87
C LYS A 55 1.52 -7.43 -15.51
N ASN A 56 1.91 -6.36 -16.20
CA ASN A 56 3.15 -5.67 -15.87
C ASN A 56 3.00 -4.91 -14.54
N THR A 57 1.84 -4.30 -14.31
CA THR A 57 1.50 -3.68 -13.03
C THR A 57 1.56 -4.71 -11.89
N ASP A 58 0.95 -5.90 -12.06
CA ASP A 58 1.02 -6.98 -11.08
C ASP A 58 2.45 -7.39 -10.77
N LYS A 59 3.28 -7.57 -11.81
CA LYS A 59 4.69 -7.93 -11.67
C LYS A 59 5.46 -6.89 -10.87
N THR A 60 5.27 -5.60 -11.18
CA THR A 60 5.94 -4.52 -10.45
C THR A 60 5.49 -4.46 -8.99
N ILE A 61 4.18 -4.53 -8.71
CA ILE A 61 3.68 -4.55 -7.33
C ILE A 61 4.27 -5.72 -6.54
N LEU A 62 4.30 -6.92 -7.15
CA LEU A 62 4.82 -8.12 -6.51
C LEU A 62 6.32 -8.04 -6.22
N GLU A 63 7.11 -7.39 -7.09
CA GLU A 63 8.53 -7.13 -6.86
C GLU A 63 8.76 -6.34 -5.57
N TYR A 64 8.01 -5.24 -5.38
CA TYR A 64 8.12 -4.41 -4.17
C TYR A 64 7.56 -5.11 -2.93
N TYR A 65 6.42 -5.79 -3.05
CA TYR A 65 5.83 -6.55 -1.96
C TYR A 65 6.79 -7.62 -1.43
N ASN A 66 7.43 -8.38 -2.32
CA ASN A 66 8.41 -9.41 -1.93
C ASN A 66 9.65 -8.81 -1.27
N ARG A 67 10.05 -7.59 -1.63
CA ARG A 67 11.19 -6.90 -1.03
C ARG A 67 10.86 -6.35 0.36
N TYR A 68 9.62 -5.97 0.60
CA TYR A 68 9.17 -5.34 1.86
C TYR A 68 7.85 -5.93 2.39
N PRO A 69 7.79 -7.25 2.66
CA PRO A 69 6.53 -7.94 2.98
C PRO A 69 5.93 -7.50 4.32
N SER A 70 6.75 -6.94 5.21
CA SER A 70 6.30 -6.39 6.50
C SER A 70 5.70 -4.99 6.38
N ASN A 71 6.04 -4.25 5.32
CA ASN A 71 5.66 -2.84 5.14
C ASN A 71 4.56 -2.67 4.11
N ILE A 72 4.42 -3.59 3.16
CA ILE A 72 3.48 -3.47 2.05
C ILE A 72 2.31 -4.43 2.25
N LEU A 73 1.10 -3.91 2.29
CA LEU A 73 -0.14 -4.69 2.28
C LEU A 73 -0.80 -4.57 0.90
N LEU A 74 -1.21 -5.69 0.32
CA LEU A 74 -1.83 -5.75 -1.00
C LEU A 74 -3.30 -6.15 -0.92
N TYR A 75 -4.16 -5.39 -1.60
CA TYR A 75 -5.59 -5.67 -1.78
C TYR A 75 -5.95 -5.61 -3.27
N SER A 76 -6.84 -6.51 -3.72
CA SER A 76 -7.21 -6.67 -5.13
C SER A 76 -8.71 -6.51 -5.41
N ASP A 77 -9.49 -5.96 -4.48
CA ASP A 77 -10.95 -6.04 -4.56
C ASP A 77 -11.64 -4.88 -5.32
N THR A 78 -12.75 -5.22 -5.98
CA THR A 78 -13.50 -4.38 -6.94
C THR A 78 -14.64 -3.56 -6.29
N THR A 79 -14.95 -3.79 -5.01
CA THR A 79 -16.04 -3.11 -4.29
C THR A 79 -15.52 -1.91 -3.50
N SER A 80 -16.05 -0.71 -3.79
CA SER A 80 -15.67 0.64 -3.29
C SER A 80 -14.63 0.65 -2.15
N PRO A 81 -13.35 0.44 -2.49
CA PRO A 81 -12.35 0.02 -1.52
C PRO A 81 -11.90 1.17 -0.63
N ILE A 82 -12.12 2.44 -1.01
CA ILE A 82 -11.62 3.57 -0.22
C ILE A 82 -12.35 3.69 1.13
N TYR A 83 -13.68 3.49 1.18
CA TYR A 83 -14.42 3.66 2.43
C TYR A 83 -14.20 2.49 3.40
N ASP A 84 -14.25 1.25 2.93
CA ASP A 84 -14.01 0.07 3.76
C ASP A 84 -12.54 -0.07 4.16
N LEU A 85 -11.62 0.30 3.27
CA LEU A 85 -10.21 0.34 3.61
C LEU A 85 -9.91 1.50 4.55
N TYR A 86 -10.47 2.71 4.34
CA TYR A 86 -10.37 3.80 5.32
C TYR A 86 -10.87 3.33 6.70
N LYS A 87 -12.00 2.61 6.74
CA LYS A 87 -12.56 2.09 7.98
C LYS A 87 -11.67 1.01 8.60
N LYS A 88 -11.08 0.11 7.80
CA LYS A 88 -10.06 -0.84 8.27
C LYS A 88 -8.79 -0.12 8.76
N THR A 89 -8.31 0.88 8.04
CA THR A 89 -7.01 1.54 8.28
C THR A 89 -7.05 2.65 9.31
N SER A 90 -8.22 3.24 9.56
CA SER A 90 -8.46 4.15 10.69
C SER A 90 -8.21 3.47 12.04
N ASN A 91 -8.33 2.14 12.11
CA ASN A 91 -7.94 1.34 13.27
C ASN A 91 -6.48 0.83 13.20
N LEU A 92 -5.77 1.02 12.08
CA LEU A 92 -4.43 0.45 11.84
C LEU A 92 -3.28 1.45 12.06
N SER A 93 -3.50 2.75 11.89
CA SER A 93 -2.46 3.77 12.06
C SER A 93 -2.68 4.54 13.37
N LYS A 94 -1.71 4.45 14.29
CA LYS A 94 -1.80 5.10 15.61
C LYS A 94 -1.51 6.59 15.60
N GLU A 95 -0.88 7.14 14.54
CA GLU A 95 -0.35 8.51 14.61
C GLU A 95 -0.60 9.38 13.36
N ASN A 96 -0.40 8.89 12.12
CA ASN A 96 -0.62 9.69 10.90
C ASN A 96 -1.00 8.85 9.67
N ILE A 97 -2.01 9.30 8.90
CA ILE A 97 -2.39 8.70 7.61
C ILE A 97 -2.16 9.71 6.49
N VAL A 98 -1.41 9.31 5.46
CA VAL A 98 -1.17 10.10 4.25
C VAL A 98 -1.87 9.42 3.07
N PHE A 99 -2.82 10.12 2.46
CA PHE A 99 -3.48 9.64 1.25
C PHE A 99 -2.73 10.15 0.02
N LEU A 100 -2.14 9.24 -0.76
CA LEU A 100 -1.56 9.57 -2.06
C LEU A 100 -2.40 8.92 -3.16
N LEU A 101 -3.31 9.70 -3.75
CA LEU A 101 -4.04 9.29 -4.94
C LEU A 101 -3.16 9.49 -6.17
N ILE A 102 -2.55 8.41 -6.64
CA ILE A 102 -1.84 8.41 -7.92
C ILE A 102 -2.88 8.20 -9.02
N GLN A 103 -3.44 9.31 -9.52
CA GLN A 103 -4.27 9.28 -10.72
C GLN A 103 -3.38 9.50 -11.93
N THR A 104 -3.33 8.52 -12.83
CA THR A 104 -2.67 8.69 -14.13
C THR A 104 -3.64 9.40 -15.07
N ILE A 105 -3.35 10.65 -15.41
CA ILE A 105 -4.06 11.38 -16.47
C ILE A 105 -3.56 10.81 -17.79
N THR A 106 -4.43 10.13 -18.53
CA THR A 106 -4.24 9.81 -19.96
C THR A 106 -4.54 11.02 -20.82
#